data_AF-A0A0K0E181-F1
#
_entry.id   AF-A0A0K0E181-F1
#
_cell.length_a   1.000
_cell.length_b   1.000
_cell.length_c   1.000
_cell.angle_alpha   90.00
_cell.angle_beta   90.00
_cell.angle_gamma   90.00
#
_symmetry.space_group_name_H-M   'P 1'
#
loop_
_entity.id
_entity.type
_entity.pdbx_description
1 polymer ?
#
loop_
_entity_poly.entity_id
_entity_poly.type
_entity_poly.pdbx_seq_one_letter_code
_entity_poly.pdbx_strand_id
1 'polypeptide(L)'
;MSSRFSSILKSSIITKKLFNQKKFLSNTFSGIILPEIPEKGSCCGSGCQNCVWLVYAEDVLNAIKNHPDFKNKSDRKKVYNNIELLLANEIEDPNLREFILMDVRSKFN
;
A
#
# COMPACT_ATOMS: atom_id res chain seq x y z
N MET A 1 30.13 4.68 38.76
CA MET A 1 29.29 5.74 38.15
C MET A 1 28.90 5.28 36.77
N SER A 2 27.84 4.48 36.67
CA SER A 2 27.69 3.51 35.58
C SER A 2 26.22 3.43 35.14
N SER A 3 25.71 4.39 34.36
CA SER A 3 24.31 4.32 33.91
C SER A 3 23.91 5.17 32.69
N ARG A 4 24.82 5.89 32.02
CA ARG A 4 24.44 6.81 30.92
C ARG A 4 24.69 6.33 29.48
N PHE A 5 25.30 5.18 29.26
CA PHE A 5 25.65 4.72 27.90
C PHE A 5 24.60 3.81 27.21
N SER A 6 23.67 3.22 27.95
CA SER A 6 22.74 2.21 27.41
C SER A 6 21.58 2.78 26.58
N SER A 7 21.30 4.08 26.66
CA SER A 7 20.18 4.72 25.96
C SER A 7 20.52 5.12 24.52
N ILE A 8 21.78 5.48 24.24
CA ILE A 8 22.23 5.95 22.92
C ILE A 8 22.38 4.77 21.92
N LEU A 9 22.76 3.59 22.40
CA LEU A 9 22.84 2.39 21.56
C LEU A 9 21.45 1.91 21.12
N LYS A 10 20.43 2.04 21.97
CA LYS A 10 19.05 1.61 21.66
C LYS A 10 18.44 2.44 20.53
N SER A 11 18.65 3.76 20.49
CA SER A 11 18.11 4.63 19.43
C SER A 11 18.72 4.32 18.06
N SER A 12 20.03 4.04 18.01
CA SER A 12 20.72 3.67 16.76
C SER A 12 20.27 2.31 16.21
N ILE A 13 19.94 1.35 17.08
CA ILE A 13 19.41 0.04 16.67
C ILE A 13 17.98 0.18 16.13
N ILE A 14 17.16 1.02 16.75
CA ILE A 14 15.77 1.27 16.31
C ILE A 14 15.75 1.95 14.93
N THR A 15 16.62 2.94 14.68
CA THR A 15 16.69 3.61 13.37
C THR A 15 17.20 2.70 12.27
N LYS A 16 18.21 1.86 12.55
CA LYS A 16 18.67 0.84 11.58
C LYS A 16 17.58 -0.19 11.27
N LYS A 17 16.78 -0.60 12.26
CA LYS A 17 15.67 -1.54 12.07
C LYS A 17 14.55 -0.92 11.24
N LEU A 18 14.18 0.33 11.49
CA LEU A 18 13.20 1.08 10.69
C LEU A 18 13.68 1.34 9.26
N PHE A 19 14.96 1.67 9.07
CA PHE A 19 15.57 1.86 7.75
C PHE A 19 15.64 0.55 6.96
N ASN A 20 16.03 -0.57 7.60
CA ASN A 20 15.99 -1.89 6.98
C ASN A 20 14.56 -2.38 6.70
N GLN A 21 13.57 -2.04 7.52
CA GLN A 21 12.17 -2.34 7.22
C GLN A 21 11.68 -1.55 6.00
N LYS A 22 11.95 -0.24 5.93
CA LYS A 22 11.63 0.56 4.74
C LYS A 22 12.36 0.06 3.49
N LYS A 23 13.63 -0.35 3.63
CA LYS A 23 14.42 -0.91 2.52
C LYS A 23 13.94 -2.31 2.09
N PHE A 24 13.40 -3.10 3.00
CA PHE A 24 12.80 -4.41 2.70
C PHE A 24 11.43 -4.24 2.01
N LEU A 25 10.63 -3.27 2.44
CA LEU A 25 9.41 -2.85 1.73
C LEU A 25 9.72 -2.35 0.32
N SER A 26 10.81 -1.60 0.13
CA SER A 26 11.18 -1.06 -1.20
C SER A 26 11.85 -2.08 -2.15
N ASN A 27 12.48 -3.15 -1.64
CA ASN A 27 13.20 -4.12 -2.49
C ASN A 27 12.42 -5.39 -2.82
N THR A 28 11.23 -5.59 -2.25
CA THR A 28 10.41 -6.80 -2.50
C THR A 28 9.10 -6.49 -3.21
N PHE A 29 8.85 -5.21 -3.52
CA PHE A 29 7.66 -4.77 -4.22
C PHE A 29 8.00 -4.38 -5.65
N SER A 30 7.48 -5.13 -6.62
CA SER A 30 7.58 -4.78 -8.04
C SER A 30 6.99 -3.39 -8.27
N GLY A 31 7.82 -2.34 -8.31
CA GLY A 31 7.67 -1.02 -8.96
C GLY A 31 6.35 -0.22 -8.91
N ILE A 32 5.27 -0.74 -8.32
CA ILE A 32 3.94 -0.16 -8.33
C ILE A 32 3.88 0.85 -7.19
N ILE A 33 3.73 2.10 -7.58
CA ILE A 33 3.45 3.22 -6.69
C ILE A 33 1.94 3.41 -6.72
N LEU A 34 1.26 3.12 -5.60
CA LEU A 34 -0.16 3.40 -5.46
C LEU A 34 -0.39 4.91 -5.28
N PRO A 35 -1.55 5.43 -5.70
CA PRO A 35 -1.95 6.80 -5.37
C PRO A 35 -2.03 7.01 -3.86
N GLU A 36 -2.01 8.27 -3.44
CA GLU A 36 -2.21 8.62 -2.03
C GLU A 36 -3.65 8.35 -1.59
N ILE A 37 -3.83 7.82 -0.38
CA ILE A 37 -5.17 7.59 0.17
C ILE A 37 -5.90 8.92 0.42
N PRO A 38 -7.24 8.96 0.31
CA PRO A 38 -8.03 10.13 0.68
C PRO A 38 -7.79 10.58 2.12
N GLU A 39 -7.88 11.90 2.34
CA GLU A 39 -7.72 12.50 3.67
C GLU A 39 -8.75 11.92 4.68
N LYS A 40 -8.31 11.74 5.92
CA LYS A 40 -9.19 11.28 7.01
C LYS A 40 -10.36 12.26 7.17
N GLY A 41 -11.59 11.73 7.12
CA GLY A 41 -12.82 12.54 7.22
C GLY A 41 -13.40 13.04 5.89
N SER A 42 -12.72 12.81 4.77
CA SER A 42 -13.25 13.14 3.44
C SER A 42 -14.39 12.21 2.97
N CYS A 43 -14.51 11.02 3.58
CA CYS A 43 -15.60 10.09 3.31
C CYS A 43 -16.87 10.47 4.09
N CYS A 44 -17.97 10.76 3.38
CA CYS A 44 -19.26 11.10 3.99
C CYS A 44 -20.01 9.90 4.59
N GLY A 45 -19.61 8.66 4.27
CA GLY A 45 -20.25 7.43 4.74
C GLY A 45 -21.66 7.14 4.17
N SER A 46 -22.20 8.00 3.30
CA SER A 46 -23.56 7.85 2.74
C SER A 46 -23.63 7.21 1.35
N GLY A 47 -22.50 6.77 0.79
CA GLY A 47 -22.46 6.17 -0.56
C GLY A 47 -22.79 7.17 -1.68
N CYS A 48 -22.31 8.41 -1.59
CA CYS A 48 -22.57 9.42 -2.61
C CYS A 48 -21.83 9.13 -3.93
N GLN A 49 -22.26 9.80 -5.02
CA GLN A 49 -21.67 9.65 -6.35
C GLN A 49 -20.19 10.09 -6.41
N ASN A 50 -19.78 11.02 -5.56
CA ASN A 50 -18.41 11.53 -5.47
C ASN A 50 -17.63 10.86 -4.34
N CYS A 51 -17.88 9.57 -4.11
CA CYS A 51 -17.18 8.83 -3.06
C CYS A 51 -15.67 8.85 -3.33
N VAL A 52 -14.89 9.37 -2.39
CA VAL A 52 -13.43 9.48 -2.50
C VAL A 52 -12.75 8.13 -2.73
N TRP A 53 -13.36 7.06 -2.26
CA TRP A 53 -12.87 5.70 -2.46
C TRP A 53 -13.15 5.13 -3.84
N LEU A 54 -14.16 5.65 -4.56
CA LEU A 54 -14.36 5.34 -5.98
C LEU A 54 -13.23 5.95 -6.81
N VAL A 55 -12.92 7.23 -6.56
CA VAL A 55 -11.82 7.93 -7.24
C VAL A 55 -10.49 7.23 -6.95
N TYR A 56 -10.23 6.91 -5.68
CA TYR A 56 -9.02 6.18 -5.30
C TYR A 56 -8.93 4.79 -5.98
N ALA A 57 -10.04 4.04 -6.05
CA ALA A 57 -10.06 2.75 -6.73
C ALA A 57 -9.71 2.90 -8.23
N GLU A 58 -10.25 3.90 -8.91
CA GLU A 58 -9.93 4.21 -10.30
C GLU A 58 -8.43 4.55 -10.49
N ASP A 59 -7.86 5.34 -9.59
CA ASP A 59 -6.45 5.71 -9.63
C ASP A 59 -5.53 4.51 -9.38
N VAL A 60 -5.89 3.63 -8.43
CA VAL A 60 -5.19 2.36 -8.20
C VAL A 60 -5.23 1.50 -9.47
N LEU A 61 -6.40 1.37 -10.11
CA LEU A 61 -6.53 0.62 -11.36
C LEU A 61 -5.68 1.20 -12.50
N ASN A 62 -5.57 2.52 -12.58
CA ASN A 62 -4.75 3.19 -13.57
C ASN A 62 -3.26 2.98 -13.32
N ALA A 63 -2.81 3.05 -12.06
CA ALA A 63 -1.44 2.73 -11.66
C ALA A 63 -1.06 1.30 -12.07
N ILE A 64 -1.96 0.34 -11.83
CA ILE A 64 -1.78 -1.07 -12.20
C ILE A 64 -1.67 -1.24 -13.72
N LYS A 65 -2.61 -0.68 -14.51
CA LYS A 65 -2.62 -0.81 -15.98
C LYS A 65 -1.36 -0.25 -16.63
N ASN A 66 -0.79 0.80 -16.04
CA ASN A 66 0.41 1.45 -16.54
C ASN A 66 1.71 0.77 -16.10
N HIS A 67 1.64 -0.18 -15.15
CA HIS A 67 2.81 -0.88 -14.67
C HIS A 67 3.39 -1.84 -15.73
N PRO A 68 4.72 -1.84 -15.97
CA PRO A 68 5.36 -2.71 -16.97
C PRO A 68 5.07 -4.20 -16.75
N ASP A 69 5.11 -4.67 -15.50
CA ASP A 69 4.84 -6.08 -15.18
C ASP A 69 3.37 -6.47 -15.35
N PHE A 70 2.44 -5.51 -15.35
CA PHE A 70 1.04 -5.82 -15.65
C PHE A 70 0.83 -6.08 -17.15
N LYS A 71 1.56 -5.35 -18.00
CA LYS A 71 1.56 -5.59 -19.46
C LYS A 71 2.19 -6.94 -19.81
N ASN A 72 3.20 -7.36 -19.05
CA ASN A 72 3.83 -8.67 -19.16
C ASN A 72 3.06 -9.73 -18.36
N LYS A 73 2.15 -10.46 -19.01
CA LYS A 73 1.21 -11.40 -18.36
C LYS A 73 1.82 -12.44 -17.41
N SER A 74 3.12 -12.72 -17.51
CA SER A 74 3.83 -13.75 -16.74
C SER A 74 3.74 -13.55 -15.22
N ASP A 75 3.69 -12.30 -14.74
CA ASP A 75 3.80 -11.98 -13.31
C ASP A 75 2.51 -11.40 -12.69
N ARG A 76 1.37 -11.53 -13.37
CA ARG A 76 0.06 -11.01 -12.89
C ARG A 76 -0.26 -11.40 -11.44
N LYS A 77 0.00 -12.65 -11.05
CA LYS A 77 -0.25 -13.12 -9.67
C LYS A 77 0.65 -12.45 -8.64
N LYS A 78 1.92 -12.23 -8.96
CA LYS A 78 2.88 -11.55 -8.08
C LYS A 78 2.48 -10.09 -7.91
N VAL A 79 2.11 -9.43 -8.99
CA VAL A 79 1.60 -8.05 -8.99
C VAL A 79 0.34 -7.93 -8.11
N TYR A 80 -0.62 -8.84 -8.25
CA TYR A 80 -1.83 -8.85 -7.42
C TYR A 80 -1.52 -9.00 -5.92
N ASN A 81 -0.73 -10.01 -5.54
CA ASN A 81 -0.36 -10.25 -4.14
C ASN A 81 0.36 -9.05 -3.52
N ASN A 82 1.19 -8.38 -4.33
CA ASN A 82 1.84 -7.15 -3.94
C ASN A 82 0.77 -6.09 -3.61
N ILE A 83 -0.13 -5.75 -4.56
CA ILE A 83 -1.17 -4.73 -4.34
C ILE A 83 -2.00 -5.03 -3.08
N GLU A 84 -2.37 -6.28 -2.86
CA GLU A 84 -3.08 -6.72 -1.66
C GLU A 84 -2.32 -6.39 -0.37
N LEU A 85 -1.01 -6.62 -0.33
CA LEU A 85 -0.16 -6.25 0.81
C LEU A 85 -0.06 -4.74 1.02
N LEU A 86 0.00 -3.92 -0.04
CA LEU A 86 0.01 -2.46 0.13
C LEU A 86 -1.31 -1.95 0.67
N LEU A 87 -2.43 -2.36 0.07
CA LEU A 87 -3.76 -1.96 0.53
C LEU A 87 -4.01 -2.41 1.98
N ALA A 88 -3.50 -3.57 2.39
CA ALA A 88 -3.56 -4.02 3.78
C ALA A 88 -2.79 -3.12 4.76
N ASN A 89 -1.73 -2.46 4.30
CA ASN A 89 -0.92 -1.55 5.13
C ASN A 89 -1.45 -0.10 5.12
N GLU A 90 -2.09 0.33 4.03
CA GLU A 90 -2.59 1.70 3.86
C GLU A 90 -4.03 1.90 4.33
N ILE A 91 -4.88 0.87 4.18
CA ILE A 91 -6.31 0.94 4.45
C ILE A 91 -6.66 0.08 5.68
N GLU A 92 -7.01 0.75 6.77
CA GLU A 92 -7.36 0.12 8.04
C GLU A 92 -8.71 -0.63 7.96
N ASP A 93 -9.71 -0.05 7.28
CA ASP A 93 -11.05 -0.64 7.19
C ASP A 93 -11.09 -1.85 6.23
N PRO A 94 -11.47 -3.05 6.71
CA PRO A 94 -11.47 -4.26 5.89
C PRO A 94 -12.52 -4.27 4.78
N ASN A 95 -13.67 -3.61 4.98
CA ASN A 95 -14.74 -3.58 3.97
C ASN A 95 -14.32 -2.71 2.79
N LEU A 96 -13.70 -1.57 3.09
CA LEU A 96 -13.16 -0.66 2.10
C LEU A 96 -12.00 -1.27 1.32
N ARG A 97 -11.11 -2.00 2.01
CA ARG A 97 -10.05 -2.75 1.35
C ARG A 97 -10.61 -3.80 0.39
N GLU A 98 -11.61 -4.58 0.79
CA GLU A 98 -12.23 -5.58 -0.09
C GLU A 98 -12.96 -4.92 -1.27
N PHE A 99 -13.59 -3.76 -1.05
CA PHE A 99 -14.21 -2.98 -2.12
C PHE A 99 -13.21 -2.65 -3.24
N ILE A 100 -12.02 -2.13 -2.90
CA ILE A 100 -10.98 -1.82 -3.88
C ILE A 100 -10.40 -3.10 -4.48
N LEU A 101 -10.18 -4.14 -3.68
CA LEU A 101 -9.64 -5.42 -4.15
C LEU A 101 -10.57 -6.11 -5.15
N MET A 102 -11.89 -5.99 -4.99
CA MET A 102 -12.86 -6.52 -5.94
C MET A 102 -12.68 -5.91 -7.34
N ASP A 103 -12.51 -4.59 -7.41
CA ASP A 103 -12.25 -3.87 -8.66
C ASP A 103 -10.90 -4.24 -9.25
N VAL A 104 -9.86 -4.32 -8.42
CA VAL A 104 -8.51 -4.78 -8.82
C VAL A 104 -8.59 -6.18 -9.42
N ARG A 105 -9.24 -7.14 -8.75
CA ARG A 105 -9.38 -8.54 -9.17
C ARG A 105 -10.00 -8.65 -10.57
N SER A 106 -10.95 -7.78 -10.90
CA SER A 106 -11.56 -7.73 -12.24
C SER A 106 -10.56 -7.52 -13.39
N LYS A 107 -9.36 -6.97 -13.12
CA LYS A 107 -8.29 -6.75 -14.12
C LYS A 107 -7.30 -7.89 -14.23
N PHE A 108 -7.28 -8.81 -13.26
CA PHE A 108 -6.36 -9.94 -13.24
C PHE A 108 -6.98 -11.25 -13.74
N ASN A 109 -8.30 -11.29 -13.89
CA ASN A 109 -8.99 -12.33 -14.66
C ASN A 109 -8.57 -12.22 -16.14
#